data_AF-A0A2P8CDV2-F1
#
_entry.id   AF-A0A2P8CDV2-F1
#
_cell.length_a   1.000
_cell.length_b   1.000
_cell.length_c   1.000
_cell.angle_alpha   90.00
_cell.angle_beta   90.00
_cell.angle_gamma   90.00
#
_symmetry.space_group_name_H-M   'P 1'
#
loop_
_entity.id
_entity.type
_entity.pdbx_description
1 polymer ?
#
loop_
_entity_poly.entity_id
_entity_poly.type
_entity_poly.pdbx_seq_one_letter_code
_entity_poly.pdbx_strand_id
1 'polypeptide(L)'
;MRKLALNPYRRKITSGFLLFAVLLVLNACSSDNSNAPSTSVNPFAPTNGSFNHNLGPGASAHEFLASDTYTQLVVEVQYMDGYKPTADAISQLKTFLENRLNKPSGISFIYTQIAPGGKTTYTLDDIAKMEENNRTEFTEGQKIAGYFLFLDGGYTEDTDKSKVLGVTYRNTSVAIFEKTIQSLTAQPTDPQRYVLEATVYEHEFGHVLGLVNNGSPMQTDHEDASHPHHCDNSNCLMNWQVESGGVVGNLFGTNPIPTLDQNCLDDLKANGGK
;
A
#
# COMPACT_ATOMS: atom_id res chain seq x y z
N MET A 1 -32.57 -72.70 2.43
CA MET A 1 -31.15 -73.04 2.64
C MET A 1 -30.69 -72.27 3.89
N ARG A 2 -30.78 -72.83 5.11
CA ARG A 2 -29.71 -73.59 5.82
C ARG A 2 -28.33 -72.91 5.67
N LYS A 3 -27.58 -72.51 6.69
CA LYS A 3 -27.56 -72.79 8.15
C LYS A 3 -26.60 -71.76 8.80
N LEU A 4 -27.02 -71.14 9.92
CA LEU A 4 -26.49 -71.31 11.28
C LEU A 4 -25.16 -70.60 11.61
N ALA A 5 -25.32 -69.46 12.30
CA ALA A 5 -24.40 -69.01 13.32
C ALA A 5 -24.47 -69.94 14.55
N LEU A 6 -23.32 -70.22 15.16
CA LEU A 6 -23.20 -70.91 16.44
C LEU A 6 -22.26 -70.12 17.35
N ASN A 7 -22.84 -69.52 18.39
CA ASN A 7 -22.22 -69.30 19.69
C ASN A 7 -22.11 -70.69 20.37
N PRO A 8 -21.05 -71.02 21.16
CA PRO A 8 -21.17 -70.79 22.60
C PRO A 8 -19.85 -70.57 23.37
N TYR A 9 -19.85 -69.52 24.19
CA TYR A 9 -19.52 -69.46 25.62
C TYR A 9 -18.61 -70.53 26.30
N ARG A 10 -17.52 -70.01 26.91
CA ARG A 10 -16.90 -70.33 28.23
C ARG A 10 -16.25 -71.72 28.49
N ARG A 11 -14.99 -71.69 28.99
CA ARG A 11 -14.65 -71.76 30.45
C ARG A 11 -13.14 -71.67 30.77
N LYS A 12 -12.85 -70.83 31.78
CA LYS A 12 -11.95 -71.00 32.96
C LYS A 12 -10.43 -71.11 32.78
N ILE A 13 -9.70 -70.08 33.21
CA ILE A 13 -8.36 -70.11 33.85
C ILE A 13 -8.31 -68.88 34.80
N THR A 14 -8.66 -69.05 36.08
CA THR A 14 -7.78 -69.13 37.29
C THR A 14 -6.94 -67.89 37.61
N SER A 15 -7.10 -67.49 38.88
CA SER A 15 -6.48 -66.40 39.64
C SER A 15 -4.99 -66.16 39.42
N GLY A 16 -4.63 -64.88 39.34
CA GLY A 16 -3.27 -64.37 39.52
C GLY A 16 -3.33 -62.94 40.04
N PHE A 17 -3.02 -62.78 41.32
CA PHE A 17 -2.78 -61.50 41.99
C PHE A 17 -1.69 -60.71 41.26
N LEU A 18 -1.94 -59.44 40.93
CA LEU A 18 -0.88 -58.44 40.91
C LEU A 18 -1.43 -57.07 41.32
N LEU A 19 -0.94 -56.64 42.47
CA LEU A 19 -1.01 -55.32 43.06
C LEU A 19 -0.47 -54.28 42.06
N PHE A 20 -1.22 -53.21 41.80
CA PHE A 20 -0.60 -51.88 41.74
C PHE A 20 -1.62 -50.83 42.19
N ALA A 21 -1.22 -50.05 43.19
CA ALA A 21 -2.02 -49.08 43.90
C ALA A 21 -2.41 -47.91 42.99
N VAL A 22 -3.71 -47.62 42.92
CA VAL A 22 -4.22 -46.34 42.42
C VAL A 22 -4.22 -45.38 43.61
N LEU A 23 -3.16 -44.59 43.74
CA LEU A 23 -3.19 -43.36 44.53
C LEU A 23 -3.78 -42.25 43.64
N LEU A 24 -5.03 -41.90 43.92
CA LEU A 24 -5.61 -40.62 43.57
C LEU A 24 -4.94 -39.56 44.46
N VAL A 25 -3.96 -38.84 43.90
CA VAL A 25 -3.51 -37.55 44.44
C VAL A 25 -3.72 -36.52 43.35
N LEU A 26 -4.78 -35.74 43.51
CA LEU A 26 -4.95 -34.48 42.81
C LEU A 26 -3.92 -33.51 43.38
N ASN A 27 -2.87 -33.23 42.61
CA ASN A 27 -2.05 -32.04 42.80
C ASN A 27 -2.05 -31.25 41.50
N ALA A 28 -2.75 -30.12 41.57
CA ALA A 28 -2.59 -29.01 40.67
C ALA A 28 -1.16 -28.47 40.79
N CYS A 29 -0.40 -28.54 39.70
CA CYS A 29 0.70 -27.63 39.43
C CYS A 29 0.66 -27.34 37.92
N SER A 30 0.31 -26.09 37.60
CA SER A 30 0.42 -25.49 36.28
C SER A 30 1.88 -25.58 35.86
N SER A 31 2.18 -26.32 34.80
CA SER A 31 3.48 -26.27 34.15
C SER A 31 3.55 -24.99 33.34
N ASP A 32 4.52 -24.16 33.70
CA ASP A 32 4.96 -22.98 32.95
C ASP A 32 5.17 -23.35 31.47
N ASN A 33 4.33 -22.76 30.60
CA ASN A 33 4.73 -22.50 29.24
C ASN A 33 5.17 -21.04 29.23
N SER A 34 6.46 -20.83 28.99
CA SER A 34 7.08 -19.53 28.81
C SER A 34 6.38 -18.78 27.67
N ASN A 35 5.37 -18.00 28.03
CA ASN A 35 4.92 -16.87 27.24
C ASN A 35 6.06 -15.84 27.28
N ALA A 36 7.05 -16.00 26.41
CA ALA A 36 7.72 -14.83 25.90
C ALA A 36 6.62 -13.91 25.38
N PRO A 37 6.51 -12.65 25.82
CA PRO A 37 5.64 -11.71 25.15
C PRO A 37 6.22 -11.58 23.75
N SER A 38 5.57 -12.20 22.77
CA SER A 38 5.71 -11.77 21.39
C SER A 38 5.10 -10.38 21.34
N THR A 39 5.90 -9.37 21.67
CA THR A 39 5.63 -8.00 21.27
C THR A 39 5.86 -7.95 19.75
N SER A 40 4.96 -8.56 18.99
CA SER A 40 4.72 -8.14 17.62
C SER A 40 4.12 -6.74 17.75
N VAL A 41 5.00 -5.74 17.88
CA VAL A 41 4.59 -4.34 17.74
C VAL A 41 4.00 -4.28 16.33
N ASN A 42 2.69 -4.08 16.23
CA ASN A 42 2.08 -3.81 14.94
C ASN A 42 2.70 -2.49 14.45
N PRO A 43 3.52 -2.49 13.38
CA PRO A 43 4.23 -1.30 12.95
C PRO A 43 3.29 -0.21 12.39
N PHE A 44 2.01 -0.55 12.18
CA PHE A 44 0.94 0.38 11.81
C PHE A 44 0.16 0.94 13.01
N ALA A 45 0.28 0.33 14.20
CA ALA A 45 -0.37 0.83 15.40
C ALA A 45 0.59 1.76 16.15
N PRO A 46 0.19 3.01 16.47
CA PRO A 46 1.04 3.88 17.26
C PRO A 46 1.27 3.26 18.64
N THR A 47 2.53 2.95 18.95
CA THR A 47 2.97 2.88 20.34
C THR A 47 3.35 4.30 20.77
N ASN A 48 3.33 4.60 22.07
CA ASN A 48 3.63 5.95 22.55
C ASN A 48 4.96 6.47 21.96
N GLY A 49 4.87 7.47 21.08
CA GLY A 49 6.01 8.13 20.44
C GLY A 49 6.43 7.61 19.06
N SER A 50 5.76 6.60 18.48
CA SER A 50 6.04 6.14 17.10
C SER A 50 5.21 6.90 16.05
N PHE A 51 5.77 7.11 14.87
CA PHE A 51 5.07 7.71 13.74
C PHE A 51 3.87 6.83 13.33
N ASN A 52 2.72 7.45 13.04
CA ASN A 52 1.49 6.72 12.70
C ASN A 52 1.34 6.62 11.17
N HIS A 53 1.54 5.42 10.62
CA HIS A 53 1.35 5.12 9.20
C HIS A 53 -0.09 4.70 8.83
N ASN A 54 -1.02 4.71 9.79
CA ASN A 54 -2.42 4.30 9.63
C ASN A 54 -3.38 5.50 9.70
N LEU A 55 -2.98 6.63 9.13
CA LEU A 55 -3.84 7.80 8.96
C LEU A 55 -4.34 7.86 7.51
N GLY A 56 -5.37 8.68 7.27
CA GLY A 56 -5.87 8.93 5.92
C GLY A 56 -4.84 9.64 5.03
N PRO A 57 -5.04 9.63 3.70
CA PRO A 57 -4.21 10.37 2.75
C PRO A 57 -3.92 11.81 3.20
N GLY A 58 -2.73 12.31 2.88
CA GLY A 58 -2.29 13.67 3.17
C GLY A 58 -2.16 14.08 4.65
N ALA A 59 -2.55 13.24 5.61
CA ALA A 59 -2.46 13.54 7.04
C ALA A 59 -1.02 13.73 7.55
N SER A 60 -0.01 13.39 6.75
CA SER A 60 1.41 13.62 7.04
C SER A 60 2.12 14.48 5.99
N ALA A 61 1.35 15.32 5.29
CA ALA A 61 1.87 16.15 4.21
C ALA A 61 3.04 17.03 4.66
N HIS A 62 2.93 17.68 5.82
CA HIS A 62 3.99 18.55 6.33
C HIS A 62 5.30 17.78 6.57
N GLU A 63 5.22 16.58 7.14
CA GLU A 63 6.37 15.72 7.41
C GLU A 63 7.08 15.26 6.11
N PHE A 64 6.34 15.07 5.02
CA PHE A 64 6.94 14.85 3.70
C PHE A 64 7.51 16.13 3.08
N LEU A 65 6.85 17.27 3.26
CA LEU A 65 7.21 18.53 2.60
C LEU A 65 8.41 19.24 3.26
N ALA A 66 8.36 19.42 4.57
CA ALA A 66 9.34 20.18 5.34
C ALA A 66 10.55 19.34 5.79
N SER A 67 11.62 20.01 6.23
CA SER A 67 12.84 19.36 6.75
C SER A 67 13.07 19.64 8.24
N ASP A 68 12.02 20.01 8.97
CA ASP A 68 12.08 20.35 10.40
C ASP A 68 12.33 19.11 11.28
N THR A 69 11.71 17.98 10.92
CA THR A 69 11.85 16.69 11.60
C THR A 69 12.57 15.66 10.74
N TYR A 70 12.14 15.51 9.48
CA TYR A 70 12.65 14.47 8.58
C TYR A 70 13.46 15.08 7.44
N THR A 71 14.76 14.79 7.42
CA THR A 71 15.70 15.33 6.43
C THR A 71 15.93 14.39 5.24
N GLN A 72 15.52 13.12 5.35
CA GLN A 72 15.64 12.09 4.33
C GLN A 72 14.27 11.48 4.01
N LEU A 73 14.00 11.23 2.73
CA LEU A 73 12.87 10.40 2.29
C LEU A 73 13.40 9.07 1.73
N VAL A 74 12.88 7.97 2.25
CA VAL A 74 13.04 6.64 1.64
C VAL A 74 11.69 6.18 1.14
N VAL A 75 11.59 5.85 -0.15
CA VAL A 75 10.39 5.26 -0.75
C VAL A 75 10.63 3.78 -0.95
N GLU A 76 9.87 2.94 -0.24
CA GLU A 76 9.86 1.50 -0.48
C GLU A 76 8.93 1.19 -1.65
N VAL A 77 9.49 0.54 -2.67
CA VAL A 77 8.78 0.08 -3.86
C VAL A 77 8.67 -1.43 -3.82
N GLN A 78 7.48 -1.93 -3.52
CA GLN A 78 7.16 -3.34 -3.60
C GLN A 78 6.39 -3.65 -4.87
N TYR A 79 6.80 -4.70 -5.58
CA TYR A 79 6.18 -5.06 -6.85
C TYR A 79 6.05 -6.56 -7.01
N MET A 80 4.97 -6.98 -7.66
CA MET A 80 4.77 -8.37 -8.05
C MET A 80 5.58 -8.72 -9.31
N ASP A 81 5.86 -10.00 -9.51
CA ASP A 81 6.63 -10.48 -10.67
C ASP A 81 6.03 -10.01 -12.01
N GLY A 82 6.86 -9.44 -12.89
CA GLY A 82 6.42 -8.84 -14.16
C GLY A 82 5.85 -7.42 -14.07
N TYR A 83 5.65 -6.88 -12.86
CA TYR A 83 5.03 -5.57 -12.63
C TYR A 83 5.96 -4.58 -11.91
N LYS A 84 7.27 -4.72 -12.15
CA LYS A 84 8.24 -3.70 -11.73
C LYS A 84 7.97 -2.39 -12.49
N PRO A 85 7.94 -1.22 -11.83
CA PRO A 85 7.81 0.07 -12.50
C PRO A 85 9.02 0.33 -13.40
N THR A 86 8.85 1.09 -14.48
CA THR A 86 9.98 1.45 -15.34
C THR A 86 10.98 2.37 -14.62
N ALA A 87 12.25 2.27 -15.00
CA ALA A 87 13.30 3.13 -14.42
C ALA A 87 13.06 4.61 -14.73
N ASP A 88 12.54 4.91 -15.92
CA ASP A 88 12.26 6.29 -16.35
C ASP A 88 11.13 6.91 -15.51
N ALA A 89 10.06 6.15 -15.22
CA ALA A 89 8.97 6.64 -14.37
C ALA A 89 9.44 6.93 -12.93
N ILE A 90 10.29 6.07 -12.34
CA ILE A 90 10.82 6.33 -11.00
C ILE A 90 11.82 7.51 -11.01
N SER A 91 12.64 7.64 -12.06
CA SER A 91 13.54 8.80 -12.20
C SER A 91 12.76 10.11 -12.29
N GLN A 92 11.64 10.09 -12.99
CA GLN A 92 10.74 11.22 -13.12
C GLN A 92 10.03 11.54 -11.81
N LEU A 93 9.45 10.55 -11.12
CA LEU A 93 8.88 10.74 -9.78
C LEU A 93 9.92 11.29 -8.80
N LYS A 94 11.16 10.79 -8.82
CA LYS A 94 12.24 11.33 -8.00
C LYS A 94 12.47 12.82 -8.28
N THR A 95 12.53 13.21 -9.55
CA THR A 95 12.69 14.61 -9.97
C THR A 95 11.51 15.46 -9.52
N PHE A 96 10.29 14.95 -9.64
CA PHE A 96 9.09 15.62 -9.13
C PHE A 96 9.20 15.91 -7.63
N LEU A 97 9.56 14.90 -6.83
CA LEU A 97 9.72 15.02 -5.37
C LEU A 97 10.88 15.94 -4.99
N GLU A 98 12.04 15.83 -5.62
CA GLU A 98 13.20 16.69 -5.34
C GLU A 98 12.90 18.17 -5.58
N ASN A 99 12.03 18.46 -6.54
CA ASN A 99 11.59 19.83 -6.82
C ASN A 99 10.56 20.37 -5.83
N ARG A 100 9.87 19.51 -5.05
CA ARG A 100 8.72 19.88 -4.21
C ARG A 100 9.01 19.75 -2.72
N LEU A 101 9.87 18.81 -2.34
CA LEU A 101 10.18 18.48 -0.95
C LEU A 101 11.51 19.10 -0.51
N ASN A 102 11.57 19.49 0.76
CA ASN A 102 12.79 19.84 1.47
C ASN A 102 13.33 18.58 2.16
N LYS A 103 14.28 17.89 1.53
CA LYS A 103 14.95 16.69 2.04
C LYS A 103 16.47 16.78 1.83
N PRO A 104 17.21 17.55 2.66
CA PRO A 104 18.63 17.83 2.43
C PRO A 104 19.54 16.59 2.52
N SER A 105 19.09 15.52 3.19
CA SER A 105 19.79 14.23 3.24
C SER A 105 19.44 13.32 2.05
N GLY A 106 18.63 13.80 1.11
CA GLY A 106 18.32 13.14 -0.16
C GLY A 106 17.03 12.32 -0.16
N ILE A 107 16.67 11.89 -1.37
CA ILE A 107 15.53 11.02 -1.68
C ILE A 107 16.05 9.74 -2.34
N SER A 108 15.68 8.58 -1.81
CA SER A 108 16.09 7.28 -2.32
C SER A 108 14.92 6.30 -2.44
N PHE A 109 15.03 5.38 -3.40
CA PHE A 109 14.05 4.32 -3.63
C PHE A 109 14.71 2.97 -3.34
N ILE A 110 14.02 2.10 -2.62
CA ILE A 110 14.40 0.70 -2.45
C ILE A 110 13.37 -0.19 -3.13
N TYR A 111 13.79 -1.34 -3.64
CA TYR A 111 12.96 -2.20 -4.46
C TYR A 111 12.93 -3.61 -3.92
N THR A 112 11.73 -4.14 -3.67
CA THR A 112 11.53 -5.51 -3.22
C THR A 112 10.49 -6.18 -4.10
N GLN A 113 10.87 -7.30 -4.73
CA GLN A 113 9.88 -8.14 -5.41
C GLN A 113 9.15 -9.00 -4.38
N ILE A 114 7.82 -9.02 -4.44
CA ILE A 114 6.97 -9.86 -3.58
C ILE A 114 6.26 -10.92 -4.42
N ALA A 115 5.68 -11.92 -3.76
CA ALA A 115 4.93 -12.97 -4.43
C ALA A 115 3.68 -12.40 -5.14
N PRO A 116 3.30 -12.93 -6.32
CA PRO A 116 2.04 -12.58 -6.97
C PRO A 116 0.85 -12.84 -6.03
N GLY A 117 -0.12 -11.92 -6.00
CA GLY A 117 -1.32 -12.10 -5.18
C GLY A 117 -2.34 -13.06 -5.82
N GLY A 118 -2.23 -13.30 -7.13
CA GLY A 118 -3.02 -14.32 -7.84
C GLY A 118 -4.50 -13.98 -7.99
N LYS A 119 -4.89 -12.71 -7.75
CA LYS A 119 -6.26 -12.23 -7.94
C LYS A 119 -6.40 -11.48 -9.25
N THR A 120 -7.60 -11.52 -9.83
CA THR A 120 -7.94 -10.67 -10.98
C THR A 120 -8.10 -9.21 -10.60
N THR A 121 -8.66 -8.96 -9.41
CA THR A 121 -8.94 -7.63 -8.84
C THR A 121 -8.64 -7.62 -7.34
N TYR A 122 -8.21 -6.47 -6.84
CA TYR A 122 -7.88 -6.25 -5.43
C TYR A 122 -8.82 -5.22 -4.79
N THR A 123 -9.19 -5.46 -3.53
CA THR A 123 -9.87 -4.48 -2.67
C THR A 123 -8.84 -3.64 -1.88
N LEU A 124 -9.25 -2.52 -1.28
CA LEU A 124 -8.39 -1.80 -0.33
C LEU A 124 -7.98 -2.63 0.88
N ASP A 125 -8.85 -3.52 1.37
CA ASP A 125 -8.52 -4.44 2.48
C ASP A 125 -7.44 -5.46 2.07
N ASP A 126 -7.48 -5.96 0.84
CA ASP A 126 -6.41 -6.80 0.30
C ASP A 126 -5.08 -6.05 0.23
N ILE A 127 -5.11 -4.81 -0.28
CA ILE A 127 -3.95 -3.93 -0.43
C ILE A 127 -3.34 -3.62 0.93
N ALA A 128 -4.15 -3.20 1.89
CA ALA A 128 -3.73 -2.91 3.25
C ALA A 128 -3.08 -4.12 3.93
N LYS A 129 -3.67 -5.31 3.79
CA LYS A 129 -3.09 -6.55 4.32
C LYS A 129 -1.79 -6.93 3.63
N MET A 130 -1.65 -6.68 2.34
CA MET A 130 -0.39 -6.94 1.63
C MET A 130 0.72 -6.02 2.14
N GLU A 131 0.43 -4.73 2.31
CA GLU A 131 1.37 -3.80 2.94
C GLU A 131 1.75 -4.25 4.36
N GLU A 132 0.75 -4.60 5.19
CA GLU A 132 0.99 -5.06 6.57
C GLU A 132 1.90 -6.28 6.67
N ASN A 133 1.81 -7.19 5.70
CA ASN A 133 2.59 -8.41 5.67
C ASN A 133 3.98 -8.24 5.07
N ASN A 134 4.18 -7.24 4.21
CA ASN A 134 5.40 -7.14 3.40
C ASN A 134 6.23 -5.90 3.65
N ARG A 135 5.64 -4.76 4.08
CA ARG A 135 6.35 -3.49 4.26
C ARG A 135 7.50 -3.64 5.26
N THR A 136 8.67 -3.12 4.89
CA THR A 136 9.89 -3.21 5.71
C THR A 136 10.46 -1.86 6.09
N GLU A 137 10.10 -0.78 5.40
CA GLU A 137 10.55 0.57 5.70
C GLU A 137 9.48 1.40 6.42
N PHE A 138 9.82 1.85 7.62
CA PHE A 138 8.99 2.70 8.46
C PHE A 138 9.74 3.98 8.84
N THR A 139 8.98 5.04 9.16
CA THR A 139 9.53 6.32 9.59
C THR A 139 10.23 6.16 10.94
N GLU A 140 11.50 6.55 11.00
CA GLU A 140 12.33 6.45 12.20
C GLU A 140 13.43 7.52 12.18
N GLY A 141 13.81 8.04 13.35
CA GLY A 141 14.84 9.08 13.44
C GLY A 141 14.53 10.27 12.53
N GLN A 142 15.43 10.56 11.58
CA GLN A 142 15.28 11.65 10.59
C GLN A 142 14.81 11.17 9.21
N LYS A 143 14.42 9.90 9.07
CA LYS A 143 13.92 9.29 7.85
C LYS A 143 12.39 9.25 7.88
N ILE A 144 11.73 9.88 6.91
CA ILE A 144 10.33 9.59 6.60
C ILE A 144 10.25 8.49 5.54
N ALA A 145 9.33 7.53 5.72
CA ALA A 145 9.14 6.41 4.80
C ALA A 145 7.83 6.54 4.01
N GLY A 146 7.94 6.60 2.68
CA GLY A 146 6.83 6.41 1.74
C GLY A 146 6.79 4.99 1.20
N TYR A 147 5.63 4.55 0.71
CA TYR A 147 5.43 3.18 0.24
C TYR A 147 4.61 3.15 -1.05
N PHE A 148 5.07 2.36 -2.02
CA PHE A 148 4.33 1.99 -3.23
C PHE A 148 4.21 0.47 -3.34
N LEU A 149 3.00 0.00 -3.65
CA LEU A 149 2.72 -1.39 -4.00
C LEU A 149 2.23 -1.51 -5.45
N PHE A 150 2.98 -2.22 -6.29
CA PHE A 150 2.66 -2.46 -7.70
C PHE A 150 2.03 -3.85 -7.89
N LEU A 151 0.77 -3.87 -8.31
CA LEU A 151 -0.12 -5.03 -8.31
C LEU A 151 -0.24 -5.72 -9.68
N ASP A 152 -0.44 -7.04 -9.64
CA ASP A 152 -0.66 -7.92 -10.80
C ASP A 152 -2.14 -8.11 -11.18
N GLY A 153 -3.00 -7.19 -10.75
CA GLY A 153 -4.46 -7.23 -10.90
C GLY A 153 -5.06 -5.83 -10.98
N GLY A 154 -6.32 -5.76 -11.39
CA GLY A 154 -7.08 -4.50 -11.42
C GLY A 154 -7.67 -4.13 -10.06
N TYR A 155 -8.50 -3.11 -10.04
CA TYR A 155 -9.19 -2.68 -8.83
C TYR A 155 -10.63 -3.19 -8.79
N THR A 156 -11.18 -3.45 -7.60
CA THR A 156 -12.58 -3.92 -7.50
C THR A 156 -13.61 -2.88 -7.89
N GLU A 157 -13.25 -1.60 -7.95
CA GLU A 157 -14.14 -0.52 -8.39
C GLU A 157 -14.00 -0.22 -9.89
N ASP A 158 -13.17 -0.98 -10.62
CA ASP A 158 -13.12 -0.90 -12.06
C ASP A 158 -14.51 -1.19 -12.66
N THR A 159 -14.88 -0.42 -13.69
CA THR A 159 -16.07 -0.65 -14.50
C THR A 159 -15.68 -0.92 -15.95
N ASP A 160 -16.67 -1.18 -16.80
CA ASP A 160 -16.45 -1.29 -18.25
C ASP A 160 -16.05 0.04 -18.89
N LYS A 161 -16.35 1.17 -18.23
CA LYS A 161 -16.16 2.53 -18.77
C LYS A 161 -15.03 3.30 -18.12
N SER A 162 -14.60 2.90 -16.93
CA SER A 162 -13.54 3.55 -16.17
C SER A 162 -12.68 2.51 -15.47
N LYS A 163 -11.37 2.75 -15.48
CA LYS A 163 -10.35 1.96 -14.79
C LYS A 163 -9.64 2.85 -13.80
N VAL A 164 -9.37 2.34 -12.61
CA VAL A 164 -8.54 3.00 -11.60
C VAL A 164 -7.10 2.54 -11.78
N LEU A 165 -6.17 3.49 -11.85
CA LEU A 165 -4.75 3.21 -12.15
C LEU A 165 -3.85 3.27 -10.92
N GLY A 166 -4.24 4.06 -9.93
CA GLY A 166 -3.59 4.18 -8.64
C GLY A 166 -4.60 4.46 -7.55
N VAL A 167 -4.19 4.28 -6.29
CA VAL A 167 -4.94 4.77 -5.14
C VAL A 167 -3.99 5.06 -3.98
N THR A 168 -4.16 6.25 -3.41
CA THR A 168 -3.54 6.63 -2.15
C THR A 168 -4.48 6.29 -1.01
N TYR A 169 -4.12 5.30 -0.20
CA TYR A 169 -5.03 4.70 0.79
C TYR A 169 -4.60 4.90 2.24
N ARG A 170 -3.38 5.40 2.47
CA ARG A 170 -2.89 5.86 3.78
C ARG A 170 -2.06 7.12 3.61
N ASN A 171 -1.77 7.80 4.71
CA ASN A 171 -0.88 8.97 4.76
C ASN A 171 0.53 8.75 4.20
N THR A 172 0.96 7.50 4.01
CA THR A 172 2.30 7.18 3.48
C THR A 172 2.29 6.12 2.38
N SER A 173 1.12 5.71 1.89
CA SER A 173 1.00 4.46 1.12
C SER A 173 0.13 4.62 -0.11
N VAL A 174 0.70 4.21 -1.24
CA VAL A 174 0.12 4.23 -2.57
C VAL A 174 0.08 2.80 -3.12
N ALA A 175 -1.00 2.43 -3.79
CA ALA A 175 -1.07 1.22 -4.58
C ALA A 175 -1.25 1.58 -6.06
N ILE A 176 -0.58 0.83 -6.93
CA ILE A 176 -0.59 1.03 -8.38
C ILE A 176 -1.08 -0.26 -9.04
N PHE A 177 -2.10 -0.15 -9.89
CA PHE A 177 -2.63 -1.26 -10.68
C PHE A 177 -1.81 -1.42 -11.96
N GLU A 178 -0.55 -1.83 -11.80
CA GLU A 178 0.46 -1.84 -12.85
C GLU A 178 0.07 -2.76 -14.02
N LYS A 179 -0.64 -3.85 -13.75
CA LYS A 179 -1.21 -4.67 -14.83
C LYS A 179 -2.17 -3.90 -15.72
N THR A 180 -3.02 -3.06 -15.12
CA THR A 180 -3.96 -2.22 -15.86
C THR A 180 -3.20 -1.19 -16.69
N ILE A 181 -2.21 -0.52 -16.11
CA ILE A 181 -1.31 0.41 -16.83
C ILE A 181 -0.66 -0.29 -18.04
N GLN A 182 -0.01 -1.45 -17.84
CA GLN A 182 0.63 -2.19 -18.92
C GLN A 182 -0.36 -2.56 -20.04
N SER A 183 -1.59 -2.94 -19.69
CA SER A 183 -2.63 -3.27 -20.68
C SER A 183 -3.09 -2.07 -21.52
N LEU A 184 -3.06 -0.87 -20.92
CA LEU A 184 -3.42 0.39 -21.59
C LEU A 184 -2.29 0.97 -22.43
N THR A 185 -1.08 0.41 -22.32
CA THR A 185 0.13 0.86 -23.04
C THR A 185 0.77 -0.29 -23.83
N ALA A 186 -0.04 -1.27 -24.26
CA ALA A 186 0.45 -2.48 -24.91
C ALA A 186 0.60 -2.35 -26.42
N GLN A 187 -0.13 -1.41 -27.05
CA GLN A 187 -0.11 -1.20 -28.49
C GLN A 187 0.90 -0.11 -28.90
N PRO A 188 1.51 -0.20 -30.09
CA PRO A 188 2.45 0.82 -30.57
C PRO A 188 1.88 2.24 -30.69
N THR A 189 0.55 2.37 -30.79
CA THR A 189 -0.15 3.65 -30.87
C THR A 189 -0.49 4.24 -29.51
N ASP A 190 -0.30 3.48 -28.43
CA ASP A 190 -0.61 3.91 -27.07
C ASP A 190 0.46 4.88 -26.55
N PRO A 191 0.17 5.66 -25.49
CA PRO A 191 1.18 6.43 -24.79
C PRO A 191 2.35 5.55 -24.35
N GLN A 192 3.55 6.14 -24.28
CA GLN A 192 4.69 5.43 -23.74
C GLN A 192 4.42 5.06 -22.28
N ARG A 193 4.62 3.79 -21.90
CA ARG A 193 4.32 3.28 -20.56
C ARG A 193 4.82 4.18 -19.43
N TYR A 194 6.07 4.62 -19.51
CA TYR A 194 6.66 5.46 -18.46
C TYR A 194 5.95 6.80 -18.28
N VAL A 195 5.31 7.35 -19.33
CA VAL A 195 4.55 8.62 -19.26
C VAL A 195 3.28 8.41 -18.45
N LEU A 196 2.55 7.32 -18.71
CA LEU A 196 1.36 6.99 -17.94
C LEU A 196 1.72 6.64 -16.49
N GLU A 197 2.73 5.79 -16.30
CA GLU A 197 3.28 5.44 -14.99
C GLU A 197 3.64 6.70 -14.19
N ALA A 198 4.52 7.56 -14.71
CA ALA A 198 4.95 8.76 -14.00
C ALA A 198 3.78 9.70 -13.67
N THR A 199 2.84 9.88 -14.60
CA THR A 199 1.65 10.72 -14.38
C THR A 199 0.82 10.20 -13.20
N VAL A 200 0.54 8.90 -13.15
CA VAL A 200 -0.21 8.29 -12.05
C VAL A 200 0.60 8.35 -10.75
N TYR A 201 1.90 8.04 -10.79
CA TYR A 201 2.71 8.00 -9.56
C TYR A 201 2.84 9.38 -8.92
N GLU A 202 3.02 10.43 -9.73
CA GLU A 202 3.11 11.81 -9.25
C GLU A 202 1.75 12.30 -8.71
N HIS A 203 0.64 11.91 -9.34
CA HIS A 203 -0.72 12.21 -8.87
C HIS A 203 -1.00 11.60 -7.51
N GLU A 204 -0.79 10.29 -7.37
CA GLU A 204 -0.99 9.61 -6.10
C GLU A 204 -0.07 10.14 -5.00
N PHE A 205 1.20 10.40 -5.34
CA PHE A 205 2.07 11.03 -4.36
C PHE A 205 1.62 12.46 -4.04
N GLY A 206 0.98 13.18 -4.95
CA GLY A 206 0.32 14.45 -4.68
C GLY A 206 -0.73 14.36 -3.57
N HIS A 207 -1.51 13.28 -3.52
CA HIS A 207 -2.41 12.98 -2.40
C HIS A 207 -1.67 12.65 -1.10
N VAL A 208 -0.52 11.95 -1.17
CA VAL A 208 0.37 11.79 0.00
C VAL A 208 0.86 13.14 0.53
N LEU A 209 1.11 14.11 -0.38
CA LEU A 209 1.45 15.50 -0.06
C LEU A 209 0.24 16.37 0.30
N GLY A 210 -0.95 15.78 0.42
CA GLY A 210 -2.16 16.44 0.91
C GLY A 210 -2.86 17.36 -0.09
N LEU A 211 -2.51 17.30 -1.37
CA LEU A 211 -3.27 17.92 -2.46
C LEU A 211 -4.47 17.05 -2.83
N VAL A 212 -5.63 17.55 -3.22
CA VAL A 212 -6.24 18.88 -3.02
C VAL A 212 -7.21 18.74 -1.84
N ASN A 213 -7.29 19.71 -0.92
CA ASN A 213 -8.18 19.63 0.25
C ASN A 213 -8.09 18.27 1.01
N ASN A 214 -6.89 17.68 1.08
CA ASN A 214 -6.67 16.32 1.60
C ASN A 214 -5.59 16.28 2.68
N GLY A 215 -5.19 17.43 3.23
CA GLY A 215 -4.20 17.53 4.30
C GLY A 215 -3.39 18.82 4.22
N SER A 216 -2.96 19.22 3.02
CA SER A 216 -2.39 20.54 2.77
C SER A 216 -3.54 21.55 2.63
N PRO A 217 -3.60 22.62 3.44
CA PRO A 217 -4.67 23.60 3.33
C PRO A 217 -4.63 24.32 1.97
N MET A 218 -5.79 24.41 1.32
CA MET A 218 -5.93 25.18 0.08
C MET A 218 -5.71 26.68 0.35
N GLN A 219 -4.85 27.32 -0.44
CA GLN A 219 -4.61 28.78 -0.36
C GLN A 219 -5.65 29.57 -1.16
N THR A 220 -6.14 28.97 -2.23
CA THR A 220 -7.28 29.41 -3.04
C THR A 220 -8.18 28.21 -3.24
N ASP A 221 -9.50 28.39 -3.31
CA ASP A 221 -10.40 27.27 -3.64
C ASP A 221 -10.17 26.82 -5.09
N HIS A 222 -9.81 25.55 -5.28
CA HIS A 222 -9.57 24.91 -6.57
C HIS A 222 -9.97 23.43 -6.58
N GLU A 223 -10.78 22.99 -5.61
CA GLU A 223 -11.31 21.63 -5.59
C GLU A 223 -12.44 21.47 -6.62
N ASP A 224 -12.41 20.39 -7.40
CA ASP A 224 -13.53 20.02 -8.26
C ASP A 224 -14.73 19.59 -7.40
N ALA A 225 -15.80 20.38 -7.43
CA ALA A 225 -17.01 20.12 -6.64
C ALA A 225 -17.70 18.78 -6.94
N SER A 226 -17.46 18.17 -8.11
CA SER A 226 -17.99 16.86 -8.49
C SER A 226 -17.01 15.72 -8.23
N HIS A 227 -15.73 16.03 -8.05
CA HIS A 227 -14.66 15.07 -7.81
C HIS A 227 -13.80 15.55 -6.63
N PRO A 228 -14.26 15.32 -5.38
CA PRO A 228 -13.54 15.72 -4.20
C PRO A 228 -12.09 15.23 -4.21
N HIS A 229 -11.22 15.99 -3.56
CA HIS A 229 -9.78 15.81 -3.48
C HIS A 229 -8.98 16.03 -4.78
N HIS A 230 -9.64 16.47 -5.84
CA HIS A 230 -9.03 16.74 -7.13
C HIS A 230 -9.12 18.21 -7.53
N CYS A 231 -8.21 18.63 -8.40
CA CYS A 231 -8.17 20.00 -8.91
C CYS A 231 -9.20 20.23 -10.03
N ASP A 232 -9.90 21.36 -9.96
CA ASP A 232 -10.89 21.81 -10.96
C ASP A 232 -10.27 22.18 -12.32
N ASN A 233 -8.95 22.40 -12.36
CA ASN A 233 -8.19 22.67 -13.57
C ASN A 233 -7.87 21.38 -14.32
N SER A 234 -8.46 21.20 -15.50
CA SER A 234 -8.28 20.01 -16.35
C SER A 234 -6.85 19.79 -16.88
N ASN A 235 -5.98 20.81 -16.81
CA ASN A 235 -4.56 20.68 -17.17
C ASN A 235 -3.64 20.43 -15.97
N CYS A 236 -4.18 20.45 -14.75
CA CYS A 236 -3.41 20.18 -13.54
C CYS A 236 -3.17 18.68 -13.41
N LEU A 237 -1.97 18.31 -12.94
CA LEU A 237 -1.65 16.93 -12.57
C LEU A 237 -2.66 16.35 -11.57
N MET A 238 -3.21 17.15 -10.66
CA MET A 238 -4.19 16.69 -9.67
C MET A 238 -5.64 16.63 -10.19
N ASN A 239 -5.86 16.71 -11.51
CA ASN A 239 -7.20 16.52 -12.06
C ASN A 239 -7.62 15.03 -11.99
N TRP A 240 -8.88 14.77 -11.61
CA TRP A 240 -9.44 13.42 -11.45
C TRP A 240 -9.32 12.53 -12.69
N GLN A 241 -9.20 13.11 -13.88
CA GLN A 241 -9.05 12.31 -15.09
C GLN A 241 -7.77 11.48 -15.09
N VAL A 242 -6.74 11.89 -14.32
CA VAL A 242 -5.43 11.23 -14.21
C VAL A 242 -5.52 9.84 -13.56
N GLU A 243 -6.30 9.69 -12.50
CA GLU A 243 -6.51 8.39 -11.84
C GLU A 243 -7.43 7.45 -12.64
N SER A 244 -8.09 7.98 -13.68
CA SER A 244 -8.99 7.24 -14.55
C SER A 244 -8.29 6.76 -15.83
N GLY A 245 -8.75 5.65 -16.42
CA GLY A 245 -8.37 5.24 -17.78
C GLY A 245 -8.63 6.31 -18.86
N GLY A 246 -9.39 7.37 -18.56
CA GLY A 246 -9.57 8.55 -19.41
C GLY A 246 -8.29 9.35 -19.63
N VAL A 247 -7.30 9.26 -18.73
CA VAL A 247 -5.98 9.92 -18.88
C VAL A 247 -5.26 9.48 -20.15
N VAL A 248 -5.46 8.23 -20.58
CA VAL A 248 -4.85 7.69 -21.82
C VAL A 248 -5.28 8.55 -23.02
N GLY A 249 -6.56 8.95 -23.05
CA GLY A 249 -7.14 9.89 -24.01
C GLY A 249 -6.41 11.23 -24.08
N ASN A 250 -6.05 11.78 -22.92
CA ASN A 250 -5.41 13.08 -22.78
C ASN A 250 -3.89 13.03 -23.01
N LEU A 251 -3.26 11.84 -22.87
CA LEU A 251 -1.82 11.63 -23.07
C LEU A 251 -1.46 11.21 -24.51
N PHE A 252 -2.45 11.04 -25.41
CA PHE A 252 -2.18 10.75 -26.81
C PHE A 252 -1.42 11.90 -27.50
N GLY A 253 -0.40 11.55 -28.28
CA GLY A 253 0.20 12.47 -29.25
C GLY A 253 1.35 13.35 -28.75
N THR A 254 2.26 12.80 -27.92
CA THR A 254 3.47 13.48 -27.37
C THR A 254 3.22 14.50 -26.25
N ASN A 255 2.04 14.48 -25.62
CA ASN A 255 1.79 15.36 -24.49
C ASN A 255 2.78 15.05 -23.35
N PRO A 256 3.45 16.07 -22.78
CA PRO A 256 4.33 15.89 -21.65
C PRO A 256 3.52 15.39 -20.44
N ILE A 257 4.22 14.77 -19.49
CA ILE A 257 3.67 14.44 -18.18
C ILE A 257 3.04 15.72 -17.60
N PRO A 258 1.74 15.71 -17.24
CA PRO A 258 1.07 16.87 -16.66
C PRO A 258 1.79 17.37 -15.42
N THR A 259 1.71 18.68 -15.17
CA THR A 259 2.35 19.31 -14.01
C THR A 259 1.32 19.85 -13.04
N LEU A 260 1.69 20.00 -11.76
CA LEU A 260 0.92 20.79 -10.81
C LEU A 260 0.73 22.22 -11.34
N ASP A 261 -0.48 22.74 -11.22
CA ASP A 261 -0.75 24.14 -11.50
C ASP A 261 -0.33 25.04 -10.33
N GLN A 262 -0.51 26.35 -10.49
CA GLN A 262 -0.04 27.31 -9.50
C GLN A 262 -0.72 27.15 -8.14
N ASN A 263 -2.02 26.84 -8.11
CA ASN A 263 -2.75 26.72 -6.86
C ASN A 263 -2.26 25.50 -6.06
N CYS A 264 -2.09 24.35 -6.71
CA CYS A 264 -1.51 23.17 -6.07
C CYS A 264 -0.08 23.42 -5.58
N LEU A 265 0.73 24.17 -6.33
CA LEU A 265 2.08 24.54 -5.90
C LEU A 265 2.06 25.48 -4.68
N ASP A 266 1.11 26.41 -4.60
CA ASP A 266 0.98 27.33 -3.48
C ASP A 266 0.54 26.61 -2.20
N ASP A 267 -0.33 25.60 -2.31
CA ASP A 267 -0.70 24.72 -1.19
C ASP A 267 0.51 23.98 -0.61
N LEU A 268 1.34 23.38 -1.48
CA LEU A 268 2.56 22.69 -1.04
C LEU A 268 3.53 23.65 -0.35
N LYS A 269 3.75 24.84 -0.92
CA LYS A 269 4.63 25.87 -0.34
C LYS A 269 4.14 26.34 1.02
N ALA A 270 2.84 26.60 1.16
CA ALA A 270 2.24 27.00 2.41
C ALA A 270 2.39 25.92 3.50
N ASN A 271 2.48 24.65 3.10
CA ASN A 271 2.67 23.51 4.00
C ASN A 271 4.14 23.04 4.12
N GLY A 272 5.12 23.88 3.76
CA GLY A 272 6.55 23.62 3.99
C GLY A 272 7.33 23.01 2.81
N GLY A 273 6.69 22.92 1.64
CA GLY A 273 7.32 22.53 0.37
C GLY A 273 8.17 23.64 -0.26
N LYS A 274 8.65 23.39 -1.48
CA LYS A 274 9.47 24.32 -2.29
C LYS A 274 8.64 25.21 -3.23
#